data_AF-A0A072MW80-F1
#
_entry.id   AF-A0A072MW80-F1
#
_cell.length_a   1.000
_cell.length_b   1.000
_cell.length_c   1.000
_cell.angle_alpha   90.00
_cell.angle_beta   90.00
_cell.angle_gamma   90.00
#
_symmetry.space_group_name_H-M   'P 1'
#
loop_
_entity.id
_entity.type
_entity.pdbx_description
1 polymer ?
#
loop_
_entity_poly.entity_id
_entity_poly.type
_entity_poly.pdbx_seq_one_letter_code
_entity_poly.pdbx_strand_id
1 'polypeptide(L)' 'MLPVGSYPANPLGIFDLTSNAAEWVDDWYSETYYENSDPINPQGPGSGEKK' A
#
# COMPACT_ATOMS: atom_id res chain seq x y z
N MET A 1 -15.81 -10.50 -2.05
CA MET A 1 -14.72 -10.83 -1.11
C MET A 1 -14.75 -12.34 -0.90
N LEU A 2 -13.62 -13.00 -1.10
CA LEU A 2 -13.44 -14.42 -0.83
C LEU A 2 -12.67 -14.57 0.50
N PRO A 3 -12.67 -15.75 1.13
CA PRO A 3 -11.77 -16.01 2.26
C PRO A 3 -10.32 -15.70 1.90
N VAL A 4 -9.55 -15.19 2.87
CA VAL A 4 -8.11 -14.94 2.70
C VAL A 4 -7.41 -16.23 2.29
N GLY A 5 -6.51 -16.15 1.31
CA GLY A 5 -5.76 -17.31 0.83
C GLY A 5 -6.55 -18.23 -0.11
N SER A 6 -7.58 -17.71 -0.77
CA SER A 6 -8.29 -18.43 -1.84
C SER A 6 -7.42 -18.63 -3.09
N TYR A 7 -6.34 -17.86 -3.23
CA TYR A 7 -5.35 -17.95 -4.29
C TYR A 7 -3.94 -18.19 -3.71
N PRO A 8 -2.97 -18.70 -4.50
CA PRO A 8 -1.60 -18.89 -4.02
C PRO A 8 -0.95 -17.57 -3.57
N ALA A 9 -0.11 -17.64 -2.54
CA ALA A 9 0.71 -16.51 -2.11
C ALA A 9 1.78 -16.13 -3.14
N ASN A 10 2.28 -14.90 -3.06
CA ASN A 10 3.52 -14.51 -3.71
C ASN A 10 4.74 -15.22 -3.08
N PRO A 11 5.97 -15.09 -3.64
CA PRO A 11 7.16 -15.72 -3.07
C PRO A 11 7.52 -15.32 -1.63
N LEU A 12 6.92 -14.26 -1.09
CA LEU A 12 7.09 -13.82 0.31
C LEU A 12 6.06 -14.45 1.25
N GLY A 13 5.15 -15.30 0.76
CA GLY A 13 4.09 -15.91 1.56
C GLY A 13 2.90 -14.97 1.84
N ILE A 14 2.82 -13.83 1.14
CA ILE A 14 1.72 -12.87 1.29
C ILE A 14 0.61 -13.20 0.29
N PHE A 15 -0.61 -13.26 0.79
CA PHE A 15 -1.81 -13.57 0.02
C PHE A 15 -2.54 -12.28 -0.39
N ASP A 16 -3.31 -12.36 -1.46
CA ASP A 16 -4.33 -11.36 -1.85
C ASP A 16 -3.84 -9.93 -2.16
N LEU A 17 -2.53 -9.65 -2.24
CA LEU A 17 -1.98 -8.31 -2.56
C LEU A 17 -2.48 -7.65 -3.85
N THR A 18 -3.03 -8.43 -4.79
CA THR A 18 -3.55 -7.92 -6.07
C THR A 18 -5.06 -8.08 -6.21
N SER A 19 -5.74 -8.60 -5.20
CA SER A 19 -7.16 -8.94 -5.28
C SER A 19 -7.87 -8.83 -3.92
N ASN A 20 -9.11 -9.31 -3.84
CA ASN A 20 -9.92 -9.37 -2.62
C ASN A 20 -10.43 -8.01 -2.09
N ALA A 21 -9.57 -7.15 -1.55
CA ALA A 21 -9.93 -5.86 -0.96
C ALA A 21 -8.82 -4.82 -1.12
N ALA A 22 -9.17 -3.54 -1.03
CA ALA A 22 -8.17 -2.49 -0.87
C ALA A 22 -7.60 -2.54 0.56
N GLU A 23 -6.29 -2.40 0.67
CA GLU A 23 -5.57 -2.40 1.94
C GLU A 23 -5.14 -0.97 2.27
N TRP A 24 -5.59 -0.45 3.41
CA TRP A 24 -5.24 0.90 3.87
C TRP A 24 -3.76 0.98 4.27
N VAL A 25 -3.17 2.16 4.04
CA VAL A 25 -1.82 2.52 4.52
C VAL A 25 -1.90 3.73 5.45
N ASP A 26 -0.82 3.98 6.20
CA ASP A 26 -0.77 5.15 7.09
C ASP A 26 -0.54 6.46 6.33
N ASP A 27 0.15 6.39 5.20
CA ASP A 27 0.56 7.53 4.39
C ASP A 27 -0.64 8.34 3.85
N TRP A 28 -0.48 9.66 3.80
CA TRP A 28 -1.36 10.50 2.99
C TRP A 28 -1.06 10.34 1.50
N TYR A 29 -2.09 10.41 0.66
CA TYR A 29 -1.90 10.40 -0.79
C TYR A 29 -1.37 11.74 -1.30
N SER A 30 -0.37 11.68 -2.18
CA SER A 30 0.07 12.80 -3.04
C SER A 30 0.59 12.25 -4.36
N GLU A 31 0.16 12.84 -5.46
CA GLU A 31 0.51 12.42 -6.82
C GLU A 31 2.02 12.59 -7.12
N THR A 32 2.67 13.58 -6.50
CA THR A 32 4.07 13.94 -6.76
C THR A 32 5.03 13.54 -5.65
N TYR A 33 4.58 12.81 -4.63
CA TYR A 33 5.43 12.50 -3.45
C TYR A 33 6.73 11.79 -3.82
N TYR A 34 6.69 10.86 -4.78
CA TYR A 34 7.88 10.12 -5.21
C TYR A 34 8.95 10.98 -5.91
N GLU A 35 8.62 12.17 -6.39
CA GLU A 35 9.63 13.07 -6.98
C GLU A 35 10.59 13.64 -5.93
N ASN A 36 10.14 13.73 -4.66
CA ASN A 36 10.87 14.40 -3.58
C ASN A 36 10.92 13.57 -2.28
N SER A 37 10.57 12.28 -2.33
CA SER A 37 10.50 11.41 -1.15
C SER A 37 11.86 11.16 -0.52
N ASP A 38 11.90 11.01 0.80
CA ASP A 38 13.11 10.57 1.49
C ASP A 38 13.56 9.18 1.00
N PRO A 39 14.84 8.98 0.67
CA PRO A 39 15.33 7.70 0.15
C PRO A 39 15.40 6.61 1.22
N ILE A 40 15.33 6.97 2.50
CA ILE A 40 15.42 6.05 3.64
C ILE A 40 14.14 6.20 4.45
N ASN A 41 13.31 5.15 4.44
CA ASN A 41 12.07 5.06 5.20
C ASN A 41 11.14 6.29 5.02
N PRO A 42 10.68 6.57 3.79
CA PRO A 42 9.70 7.64 3.55
C PRO A 42 8.42 7.36 4.36
N GLN A 43 7.76 8.42 4.83
CA GLN A 43 6.56 8.34 5.69
C GLN A 43 5.35 9.05 5.06
N GLY A 44 5.37 9.21 3.74
CA GLY A 44 4.37 9.98 3.01
C GLY A 44 4.47 11.49 3.25
N PRO A 45 3.55 12.28 2.66
CA PRO A 45 3.38 13.71 2.94
C PRO A 45 2.92 13.94 4.37
N GLY A 46 3.33 15.07 4.98
CA GLY A 46 2.91 15.43 6.34
C GLY A 46 1.41 15.72 6.52
N SER A 47 0.67 15.90 5.41
CA SER A 47 -0.77 16.13 5.39
C SER A 47 -1.36 15.81 4.01
N GLY A 48 -2.65 15.49 3.95
CA GLY A 48 -3.37 15.32 2.68
C GLY A 48 -4.88 15.33 2.88
N GLU A 49 -5.61 15.28 1.77
CA GLU A 49 -7.08 15.20 1.78
C GLU A 49 -7.61 13.76 1.65
N LYS A 50 -6.72 12.82 1.28
CA LYS A 50 -7.06 11.43 0.97
C LYS A 50 -6.05 10.47 1.58
N LYS A 51 -6.55 9.36 2.09
CA LYS A 51 -5.81 8.12 2.37
C LYS A 51 -6.46 7.00 1.57
#